data_AF-A0A1Z9J9C4-F1
#
_entry.id   AF-A0A1Z9J9C4-F1
#
_cell.length_a   1.000
_cell.length_b   1.000
_cell.length_c   1.000
_cell.angle_alpha   90.00
_cell.angle_beta   90.00
_cell.angle_gamma   90.00
#
_symmetry.space_group_name_H-M   'P 1'
#
loop_
_entity.id
_entity.type
_entity.pdbx_description
1 polymer ?
#
loop_
_entity_poly.entity_id
_entity_poly.type
_entity_poly.pdbx_seq_one_letter_code
_entity_poly.pdbx_strand_id
1 'polypeptide(L)'
;MDLLVLVAPLLMAQTPALEVGTPMPQVHQQLLSAGWNVSNEASHSEPLSPRQSNLKQRIPALITCSGTGSGYCAYGYSRQGQNLKVVASSDGPLVRWQLGEAWYGEGISQY
;
A
#
# COMPACT_ATOMS: atom_id res chain seq x y z
N MET A 1 -34.47 21.96 24.04
CA MET A 1 -34.58 20.56 24.47
C MET A 1 -34.96 19.78 23.23
N ASP A 2 -34.08 19.12 22.49
CA ASP A 2 -32.74 18.55 22.74
C ASP A 2 -32.02 18.50 21.37
N LEU A 3 -30.89 19.17 21.17
CA LEU A 3 -29.51 18.65 21.23
C LEU A 3 -29.30 17.20 20.73
N LEU A 4 -28.40 17.09 19.73
CA LEU A 4 -27.58 15.91 19.36
C LEU A 4 -28.28 14.75 18.63
N VAL A 5 -28.23 14.79 17.29
CA VAL A 5 -27.84 13.60 16.53
C VAL A 5 -26.46 13.87 15.95
N LEU A 6 -25.46 13.32 16.66
CA LEU A 6 -24.07 13.23 16.27
C LEU A 6 -23.98 12.56 14.89
N VAL A 7 -23.84 13.34 13.82
CA VAL A 7 -23.17 12.84 12.62
C VAL A 7 -21.68 12.91 12.93
N ALA A 8 -21.20 11.97 13.74
CA ALA A 8 -19.80 11.61 13.67
C ALA A 8 -19.68 10.85 12.34
N PRO A 9 -19.07 11.40 11.26
CA PRO A 9 -18.52 10.50 10.28
C PRO A 9 -17.47 9.74 11.08
N LEU A 10 -17.78 8.49 11.38
CA LEU A 10 -16.82 7.53 11.89
C LEU A 10 -15.68 7.55 10.88
N LEU A 11 -14.64 8.34 11.15
CA LEU A 11 -13.29 8.17 10.64
C LEU A 11 -12.74 6.87 11.23
N MET A 12 -13.48 5.77 11.02
CA MET A 12 -12.88 4.47 10.97
C MET A 12 -11.89 4.60 9.82
N ALA A 13 -10.62 4.48 10.16
CA ALA A 13 -9.57 4.22 9.21
C ALA A 13 -10.04 3.08 8.29
N GLN A 14 -10.63 3.46 7.15
CA GLN A 14 -11.23 2.49 6.26
C GLN A 14 -10.07 1.65 5.74
N THR A 15 -10.04 0.37 6.14
CA THR A 15 -9.12 -0.59 5.56
C THR A 15 -9.27 -0.49 4.05
N PRO A 16 -8.16 -0.31 3.30
CA PRO A 16 -8.26 -0.18 1.86
C PRO A 16 -8.85 -1.49 1.31
N ALA A 17 -9.88 -1.38 0.47
CA ALA A 17 -10.55 -2.51 -0.16
C ALA A 17 -9.67 -3.11 -1.27
N LEU A 18 -8.57 -3.76 -0.87
CA LEU A 18 -7.60 -4.37 -1.77
C LEU A 18 -7.92 -5.86 -1.96
N GLU A 19 -7.63 -6.38 -3.15
CA GLU A 19 -7.86 -7.78 -3.50
C GLU A 19 -6.55 -8.44 -3.94
N VAL A 20 -6.23 -9.60 -3.35
CA VAL A 20 -5.08 -10.43 -3.74
C VAL A 20 -5.17 -10.78 -5.22
N GLY A 21 -4.05 -10.73 -5.93
CA GLY A 21 -3.99 -10.96 -7.38
C GLY A 21 -4.11 -9.69 -8.22
N THR A 22 -4.62 -8.59 -7.67
CA THR A 22 -4.73 -7.31 -8.39
C THR A 22 -3.34 -6.81 -8.83
N PRO A 23 -3.12 -6.44 -10.11
CA PRO A 23 -1.84 -5.91 -10.57
C PRO A 23 -1.43 -4.63 -9.83
N MET A 24 -0.15 -4.51 -9.45
CA MET A 24 0.32 -3.41 -8.61
C MET A 24 0.11 -2.01 -9.23
N PRO A 25 0.20 -1.77 -10.55
CA PRO A 25 -0.19 -0.49 -11.15
C PRO A 25 -1.65 -0.12 -10.87
N GLN A 26 -2.57 -1.09 -10.88
CA GLN A 26 -3.98 -0.87 -10.58
C GLN A 26 -4.19 -0.61 -9.09
N VAL A 27 -3.53 -1.38 -8.21
CA VAL A 27 -3.55 -1.13 -6.76
C VAL A 27 -3.04 0.27 -6.44
N HIS A 28 -1.96 0.70 -7.10
CA HIS A 28 -1.40 2.03 -6.94
C HIS A 28 -2.43 3.12 -7.27
N GLN A 29 -3.07 3.05 -8.43
CA GLN A 29 -4.11 4.01 -8.83
C GLN A 29 -5.31 4.00 -7.88
N GLN A 30 -5.76 2.82 -7.46
CA GLN A 30 -6.85 2.67 -6.51
C GLN A 30 -6.53 3.37 -5.18
N LEU A 31 -5.33 3.17 -4.64
CA LEU A 31 -4.91 3.79 -3.39
C LEU A 31 -4.85 5.31 -3.51
N LEU A 32 -4.27 5.83 -4.60
CA LEU A 32 -4.25 7.28 -4.85
C LEU A 32 -5.68 7.86 -4.93
N SER A 33 -6.59 7.19 -5.64
CA SER A 33 -7.99 7.62 -5.74
C SER A 33 -8.74 7.58 -4.39
N ALA A 34 -8.33 6.69 -3.48
CA ALA A 34 -8.85 6.58 -2.12
C ALA A 34 -8.18 7.55 -1.12
N GLY A 35 -7.39 8.51 -1.62
CA GLY A 35 -6.74 9.56 -0.83
C GLY A 35 -5.46 9.13 -0.11
N TRP A 36 -4.88 7.99 -0.46
CA TRP A 36 -3.54 7.63 -0.03
C TRP A 36 -2.50 8.36 -0.87
N ASN A 37 -1.35 8.64 -0.27
CA ASN A 37 -0.21 9.25 -0.93
C ASN A 37 0.99 8.32 -0.87
N VAL A 38 1.97 8.53 -1.75
CA VAL A 38 3.29 7.88 -1.64
C VAL A 38 3.88 8.22 -0.27
N SER A 39 4.30 7.20 0.48
CA SER A 39 4.82 7.42 1.82
C SER A 39 6.18 8.12 1.80
N ASN A 40 6.54 8.75 2.91
CA ASN A 40 7.85 9.39 3.05
C ASN A 40 9.02 8.39 2.91
N GLU A 41 8.83 7.18 3.46
CA GLU A 41 9.75 6.03 3.31
C GLU A 41 9.96 5.73 1.81
N ALA A 42 8.87 5.60 1.05
CA ALA A 42 8.95 5.33 -0.38
C ALA A 42 9.63 6.49 -1.13
N SER A 43 9.28 7.75 -0.87
CA SER A 43 9.86 8.91 -1.56
C SER A 43 11.39 9.02 -1.40
N HIS A 44 11.93 8.63 -0.24
CA HIS A 44 13.37 8.72 0.05
C HIS A 44 14.14 7.41 -0.17
N SER A 45 13.45 6.31 -0.50
CA SER A 45 14.12 5.04 -0.78
C SER A 45 14.82 5.10 -2.14
N GLU A 46 16.15 5.00 -2.18
CA GLU A 46 16.86 4.89 -3.45
C GLU A 46 16.79 3.44 -3.98
N PRO A 47 16.43 3.23 -5.26
CA PRO A 47 16.38 1.88 -5.83
C PRO A 47 17.78 1.27 -5.93
N LEU A 48 17.91 -0.01 -5.54
CA LEU A 48 19.22 -0.68 -5.48
C LEU A 48 19.72 -1.22 -6.83
N SER A 49 18.91 -1.14 -7.88
CA SER A 49 19.26 -1.66 -9.22
C SER A 49 18.55 -0.90 -10.34
N PRO A 50 19.04 -1.01 -11.60
CA PRO A 50 18.37 -0.40 -12.76
C PRO A 50 16.93 -0.89 -12.96
N ARG A 51 16.67 -2.18 -12.69
CA ARG A 51 15.31 -2.74 -12.79
C ARG A 51 14.37 -2.13 -11.76
N GLN A 52 14.82 -2.00 -10.51
CA GLN A 52 14.06 -1.30 -9.48
C GLN A 52 13.86 0.19 -9.82
N SER A 53 14.85 0.82 -10.44
CA SER A 53 14.75 2.22 -10.89
C SER A 53 13.64 2.38 -11.94
N ASN A 54 13.62 1.51 -12.95
CA ASN A 54 12.56 1.50 -13.97
C ASN A 54 11.18 1.23 -13.37
N LEU A 55 11.09 0.36 -12.37
CA LEU A 55 9.85 0.07 -11.66
C LEU A 55 9.37 1.29 -10.84
N LYS A 56 10.28 1.95 -10.13
CA LYS A 56 9.97 3.14 -9.32
C LYS A 56 9.46 4.32 -10.14
N GLN A 57 9.98 4.50 -11.36
CA GLN A 57 9.46 5.51 -12.28
C GLN A 57 7.98 5.28 -12.64
N ARG A 58 7.54 4.02 -12.72
CA ARG A 58 6.14 3.66 -13.00
C ARG A 58 5.27 3.65 -11.73
N ILE A 59 5.84 3.23 -10.61
CA ILE A 59 5.17 3.09 -9.31
C ILE A 59 6.06 3.77 -8.26
N PRO A 60 5.90 5.09 -8.04
CA PRO A 60 6.75 5.86 -7.12
C PRO A 60 6.69 5.40 -5.66
N ALA A 61 5.66 4.63 -5.31
CA ALA A 61 5.51 4.01 -4.00
C ALA A 61 6.54 2.90 -3.70
N LEU A 62 7.40 2.51 -4.65
CA LEU A 62 8.40 1.46 -4.44
C LEU A 62 9.38 1.83 -3.31
N ILE A 63 9.49 0.96 -2.32
CA ILE A 63 10.50 1.02 -1.24
C ILE A 63 11.69 0.15 -1.61
N THR A 64 11.44 -1.15 -1.81
CA THR A 64 12.49 -2.14 -2.07
C THR A 64 11.92 -3.40 -2.71
N CYS A 65 12.78 -4.23 -3.27
CA CYS A 65 12.43 -5.56 -3.73
C CYS A 65 13.40 -6.59 -3.17
N SER A 66 12.90 -7.79 -2.88
CA SER A 66 13.76 -8.97 -2.72
C SER A 66 14.52 -9.24 -4.03
N GLY A 67 15.84 -9.39 -3.92
CA GLY A 67 16.74 -9.53 -5.06
C GLY A 67 16.83 -8.26 -5.93
N THR A 68 16.95 -8.41 -7.24
CA THR A 68 17.16 -7.32 -8.21
C THR A 68 15.86 -6.73 -8.79
N GLY A 69 14.70 -6.99 -8.17
CA GLY A 69 13.40 -6.45 -8.63
C GLY A 69 12.50 -7.43 -9.40
N SER A 70 12.84 -8.72 -9.42
CA SER A 70 11.97 -9.78 -9.96
C SER A 70 11.21 -10.55 -8.87
N GLY A 71 11.59 -10.39 -7.59
CA GLY A 71 10.92 -11.01 -6.46
C GLY A 71 9.78 -10.16 -5.89
N TYR A 72 9.41 -10.44 -4.64
CA TYR A 72 8.45 -9.61 -3.91
C TYR A 72 9.01 -8.21 -3.66
N CYS A 73 8.22 -7.21 -3.99
CA CYS A 73 8.50 -5.79 -3.78
C CYS A 73 7.55 -5.21 -2.74
N ALA A 74 8.08 -4.34 -1.90
CA ALA A 74 7.34 -3.57 -0.91
C ALA A 74 7.07 -2.16 -1.44
N TYR A 75 5.84 -1.70 -1.25
CA TYR A 75 5.36 -0.39 -1.64
C TYR A 75 4.77 0.33 -0.43
N GLY A 76 5.05 1.62 -0.29
CA GLY A 76 4.67 2.42 0.87
C GLY A 76 3.66 3.51 0.55
N TYR A 77 2.60 3.57 1.35
CA TYR A 77 1.56 4.59 1.26
C TYR A 77 1.26 5.18 2.63
N SER A 78 0.82 6.43 2.66
CA SER A 78 0.35 7.09 3.88
C SER A 78 -0.93 7.90 3.66
N ARG A 79 -1.75 7.99 4.72
CA ARG A 79 -2.98 8.78 4.73
C ARG A 79 -3.31 9.19 6.16
N GLN A 80 -3.41 10.49 6.44
CA GLN A 80 -3.84 11.02 7.74
C GLN A 80 -3.11 10.39 8.95
N GLY A 81 -1.78 10.27 8.87
CA GLY A 81 -0.95 9.66 9.92
C GLY A 81 -0.91 8.14 9.93
N GLN A 82 -1.71 7.47 9.09
CA GLN A 82 -1.66 6.02 8.90
C GLN A 82 -0.65 5.64 7.83
N ASN A 83 0.00 4.49 8.02
CA ASN A 83 0.90 3.90 7.05
C ASN A 83 0.34 2.56 6.56
N LEU A 84 0.42 2.36 5.26
CA LEU A 84 0.04 1.14 4.57
C LEU A 84 1.26 0.63 3.80
N LYS A 85 1.67 -0.61 4.09
CA LYS A 85 2.72 -1.30 3.33
C LYS A 85 2.06 -2.38 2.48
N VAL A 86 2.37 -2.40 1.19
CA VAL A 86 1.78 -3.32 0.21
C VAL A 86 2.89 -4.19 -0.36
N VAL A 87 2.66 -5.49 -0.51
CA VAL A 87 3.63 -6.44 -1.06
C VAL A 87 3.06 -7.10 -2.30
N ALA A 88 3.77 -7.00 -3.42
CA ALA A 88 3.40 -7.60 -4.70
C ALA A 88 4.60 -8.28 -5.35
N SER A 89 4.37 -9.20 -6.29
CA SER A 89 5.45 -9.77 -7.11
C SER A 89 5.86 -8.78 -8.20
N SER A 90 6.94 -8.02 -8.01
CA SER A 90 7.31 -6.88 -8.87
C SER A 90 6.12 -5.93 -9.11
N ASP A 91 5.82 -5.53 -10.35
CA ASP A 91 4.59 -4.83 -10.77
C ASP A 91 3.39 -5.76 -11.06
N GLY A 92 3.52 -7.04 -10.75
CA GLY A 92 2.49 -8.06 -10.91
C GLY A 92 1.50 -8.11 -9.74
N PRO A 93 1.03 -9.30 -9.36
CA PRO A 93 -0.09 -9.46 -8.43
C PRO A 93 0.24 -9.00 -7.01
N LEU A 94 -0.71 -8.30 -6.40
CA LEU A 94 -0.78 -8.05 -4.96
C LEU A 94 -0.86 -9.38 -4.21
N VAL A 95 -0.05 -9.50 -3.15
CA VAL A 95 0.01 -10.70 -2.32
C VAL A 95 -0.61 -10.42 -0.95
N ARG A 96 -0.15 -9.34 -0.31
CA ARG A 96 -0.54 -8.98 1.06
C ARG A 96 -0.30 -7.51 1.33
N TRP A 97 -0.94 -7.00 2.37
CA TRP A 97 -0.71 -5.65 2.86
C TRP A 97 -0.79 -5.57 4.38
N GLN A 98 -0.17 -4.53 4.92
CA GLN A 98 -0.10 -4.23 6.34
C GLN A 98 -0.64 -2.84 6.59
N LEU A 99 -1.62 -2.71 7.48
CA LEU A 99 -2.14 -1.43 7.97
C LEU A 99 -1.91 -1.35 9.49
N GLY A 100 -0.99 -0.48 9.90
CA GLY A 100 -0.49 -0.51 11.28
C GLY A 100 0.17 -1.86 11.60
N GLU A 101 -0.30 -2.53 12.65
CA GLU A 101 0.20 -3.87 13.03
C GLU A 101 -0.56 -5.02 12.35
N ALA A 102 -1.70 -4.73 11.71
CA ALA A 102 -2.56 -5.76 11.13
C ALA A 102 -2.12 -6.14 9.71
N TRP A 103 -2.06 -7.46 9.46
CA TRP A 103 -1.75 -8.04 8.15
C TRP A 103 -2.99 -8.63 7.49
N TYR A 104 -3.06 -8.48 6.17
CA TYR A 104 -4.16 -8.95 5.33
C TYR A 104 -3.61 -9.56 4.04
N GLY A 105 -4.36 -10.46 3.41
CA GLY A 105 -4.00 -11.10 2.14
C GLY A 105 -3.54 -12.55 2.29
N GLU A 106 -2.75 -13.01 1.33
CA GLU A 106 -2.35 -14.42 1.23
C GLU A 106 -1.48 -14.88 2.40
N GLY A 107 -1.72 -16.11 2.87
CA GLY A 107 -0.91 -16.76 3.92
C GLY A 107 -1.12 -16.22 5.34
N ILE A 108 -2.11 -15.34 5.55
CA ILE A 108 -2.48 -14.87 6.90
C ILE A 108 -3.58 -15.79 7.45
N SER A 109 -3.26 -16.57 8.48
CA SER A 109 -4.24 -17.38 9.19
C SER A 109 -5.11 -16.48 10.06
N GLN A 110 -6.41 -16.43 9.79
CA GLN A 110 -7.39 -15.80 10.67
C GLN A 110 -7.65 -16.77 11.82
N TYR A 111 -6.90 -16.65 12.90
CA TYR A 111 -7.18 -17.36 14.15
C TYR A 111 -8.13 -16.53 15.02
#